data_AF-A0A972R1M7-F1
#
_entry.id   AF-A0A972R1M7-F1
#
_cell.length_a   1.000
_cell.length_b   1.000
_cell.length_c   1.000
_cell.angle_alpha   90.00
_cell.angle_beta   90.00
_cell.angle_gamma   90.00
#
_symmetry.space_group_name_H-M   'P 1'
#
loop_
_entity.id
_entity.type
_entity.pdbx_description
1 polymer ?
#
loop_
_entity_poly.entity_id
_entity_poly.type
_entity_poly.pdbx_seq_one_letter_code
_entity_poly.pdbx_strand_id
1 'polypeptide(L)'
;MEEKYILKIAEELKLKAKQVEAAARLLAEKATVPFIARYRKEATGSLDEVAITAIRDRLEQLAELDKRREAILESLEKQGHLTAELKDKVKAAETMVVLEDIYLPFRPKRRTRATMAKE
;
A
#
# COMPACT_ATOMS: atom_id res chain seq x y z
N MET A 1 11.96 4.05 -0.57
CA MET A 1 10.66 4.43 0.03
C MET A 1 10.12 5.54 -0.82
N GLU A 2 8.92 5.40 -1.38
CA GLU A 2 8.42 6.41 -2.33
C GLU A 2 8.11 7.71 -1.59
N GLU A 3 8.70 8.81 -2.08
CA GLU A 3 8.44 10.18 -1.58
C GLU A 3 6.94 10.52 -1.60
N LYS A 4 6.21 9.96 -2.56
CA LYS A 4 4.75 10.02 -2.68
C LYS A 4 4.02 9.59 -1.40
N TYR A 5 4.48 8.54 -0.72
CA TYR A 5 3.83 8.06 0.50
C TYR A 5 4.02 9.03 1.65
N ILE A 6 5.19 9.66 1.75
CA ILE A 6 5.52 10.58 2.83
C ILE A 6 4.58 11.78 2.81
N LEU A 7 4.38 12.38 1.64
CA LEU A 7 3.49 13.54 1.49
C LEU A 7 2.03 13.17 1.78
N LYS A 8 1.55 12.05 1.22
CA LYS A 8 0.18 11.57 1.45
C LYS A 8 -0.09 11.31 2.94
N ILE A 9 0.82 10.62 3.62
CA ILE A 9 0.69 10.33 5.06
C ILE A 9 0.76 11.61 5.90
N ALA A 10 1.65 12.55 5.53
CA ALA A 10 1.77 13.83 6.21
C ALA A 10 0.46 14.63 6.16
N GLU A 11 -0.18 14.68 4.99
CA GLU A 11 -1.49 15.32 4.82
C GLU A 11 -2.61 14.60 5.59
N GLU A 12 -2.71 13.27 5.45
CA GLU A 12 -3.74 12.45 6.10
C GLU A 12 -3.66 12.51 7.64
N LEU A 13 -2.44 12.47 8.20
CA LEU A 13 -2.20 12.48 9.65
C LEU A 13 -1.99 13.89 10.23
N LYS A 14 -2.02 14.94 9.39
CA LYS A 14 -1.73 16.33 9.78
C LYS A 14 -0.36 16.49 10.45
N LEU A 15 0.65 15.81 9.92
CA LEU A 15 2.04 15.84 10.38
C LEU A 15 2.93 16.58 9.39
N LYS A 16 4.12 16.99 9.80
CA LYS A 16 5.10 17.54 8.85
C LYS A 16 5.75 16.40 8.06
N ALA A 17 5.96 16.60 6.76
CA ALA A 17 6.61 15.61 5.90
C ALA A 17 7.95 15.10 6.47
N LYS A 18 8.76 16.00 7.04
CA LYS A 18 10.04 15.64 7.69
C LYS A 18 9.87 14.68 8.88
N GLN A 19 8.79 14.80 9.65
CA GLN A 19 8.53 13.91 10.79
C GLN A 19 8.15 12.51 10.31
N VAL A 20 7.30 12.45 9.28
CA VAL A 20 6.91 11.19 8.63
C VAL A 20 8.13 10.52 7.99
N GLU A 21 8.96 11.28 7.27
CA GLU A 21 10.20 10.80 6.65
C GLU A 21 11.16 10.20 7.69
N ALA A 22 11.41 10.91 8.79
CA ALA A 22 12.28 10.44 9.86
C ALA A 22 11.75 9.16 10.53
N ALA A 23 10.45 9.11 10.85
CA ALA A 23 9.82 7.93 11.42
C ALA A 23 9.88 6.74 10.45
N ALA A 24 9.55 6.97 9.19
CA ALA A 24 9.56 5.95 8.16
C ALA A 24 10.96 5.37 7.92
N ARG A 25 12.00 6.23 7.90
CA ARG A 25 13.40 5.79 7.82
C ARG A 25 13.78 4.86 8.97
N LEU A 26 13.44 5.23 10.21
CA LEU A 26 13.73 4.41 11.38
C LEU A 26 12.98 3.07 11.33
N LEU A 27 11.72 3.07 10.89
CA LEU A 27 10.94 1.84 10.68
C LEU A 27 11.58 0.94 9.62
N ALA A 28 12.10 1.51 8.53
CA ALA A 28 12.83 0.76 7.50
C ALA A 28 14.15 0.15 8.01
N GLU A 29 14.81 0.82 8.96
CA GLU A 29 15.96 0.31 9.71
C GLU A 29 15.56 -0.74 10.78
N LYS A 30 14.30 -1.18 10.79
CA LYS A 30 13.71 -2.16 11.72
C LYS A 30 13.67 -1.69 13.17
N ALA A 31 13.70 -0.38 13.41
CA ALA A 31 13.44 0.15 14.74
C ALA A 31 11.96 -0.06 15.13
N THR A 32 11.71 -0.44 16.39
CA THR A 32 10.35 -0.66 16.88
C THR A 32 9.67 0.65 17.26
N VAL A 33 8.32 0.69 17.19
CA VAL A 33 7.54 1.88 17.58
C VAL A 33 7.88 2.36 19.00
N PRO A 34 7.93 1.48 20.04
CA PRO A 34 8.31 1.92 21.38
C PRO A 34 9.75 2.46 21.45
N PHE A 35 10.68 1.90 20.66
CA PHE A 35 12.06 2.39 20.61
C PHE A 35 12.13 3.79 20.00
N ILE A 36 11.44 4.03 18.88
CA ILE A 36 11.41 5.34 18.22
C ILE A 36 10.78 6.37 19.15
N ALA A 37 9.61 6.04 19.73
CA ALA A 37 8.87 6.94 20.62
C ALA A 37 9.65 7.31 21.89
N ARG A 38 10.51 6.42 22.41
CA ARG A 38 11.29 6.68 23.63
C ARG A 38 12.65 7.29 23.36
N TYR A 39 13.39 6.78 22.38
CA TYR A 39 14.81 7.06 22.19
C TYR A 39 15.14 7.88 20.94
N ARG A 40 14.17 8.17 20.07
CA ARG A 40 14.35 8.94 18.82
C ARG A 40 13.41 10.14 18.69
N LYS A 41 12.93 10.67 19.81
CA LYS A 41 12.03 11.83 19.86
C LYS A 41 12.54 13.02 19.07
N GLU A 42 13.80 13.43 19.29
CA GLU A 42 14.39 14.56 18.57
C GLU A 42 14.43 14.35 17.05
N ALA A 43 14.73 13.12 16.62
CA ALA A 43 14.81 12.79 15.20
C ALA A 43 13.43 12.86 14.51
N THR A 44 12.35 12.50 15.21
CA THR A 44 10.99 12.53 14.67
C THR A 44 10.24 13.84 14.98
N GLY A 45 10.86 14.80 15.66
CA GLY A 45 10.17 16.02 16.12
C GLY A 45 9.12 15.72 17.18
N SER A 46 9.45 14.84 18.13
CA SER A 46 8.66 14.46 19.30
C SER A 46 7.33 13.76 18.99
N LEU A 47 7.29 12.92 17.95
CA LEU A 47 6.14 12.04 17.72
C LEU A 47 5.99 11.04 18.86
N ASP A 48 4.75 10.80 19.26
CA ASP A 48 4.39 9.78 20.23
C ASP A 48 4.15 8.40 19.58
N GLU A 49 3.93 7.40 20.42
CA GLU A 49 3.74 6.02 19.99
C GLU A 49 2.50 5.84 19.09
N VAL A 50 1.45 6.64 19.31
CA VAL A 50 0.22 6.61 18.52
C VAL A 50 0.49 7.13 17.10
N ALA A 51 1.16 8.27 16.97
CA ALA A 51 1.51 8.85 15.67
C ALA A 51 2.48 7.94 14.89
N ILE A 52 3.49 7.37 15.55
CA ILE A 52 4.45 6.47 14.88
C ILE A 52 3.74 5.18 14.44
N THR A 53 2.81 4.66 15.24
CA THR A 53 1.98 3.49 14.86
C THR A 53 1.13 3.82 13.63
N ALA A 54 0.45 4.96 13.62
CA ALA A 54 -0.36 5.38 12.48
C ALA A 54 0.47 5.53 11.19
N ILE A 55 1.69 6.08 11.28
CA ILE A 55 2.61 6.17 10.14
C ILE A 55 2.99 4.77 9.65
N ARG A 56 3.39 3.85 10.53
CA ARG A 56 3.76 2.47 10.18
C ARG A 56 2.60 1.79 9.46
N ASP A 57 1.43 1.78 10.07
CA ASP A 57 0.27 1.06 9.54
C ASP A 57 -0.14 1.63 8.18
N ARG A 58 -0.04 2.95 8.01
CA ARG A 58 -0.37 3.59 6.74
C ARG A 58 0.66 3.30 5.64
N LEU A 59 1.96 3.27 5.98
CA LEU A 59 3.01 2.86 5.06
C LEU A 59 2.78 1.42 4.58
N GLU A 60 2.44 0.51 5.49
CA GLU A 60 2.15 -0.89 5.18
C GLU A 60 0.93 -1.03 4.27
N GLN A 61 -0.15 -0.29 4.55
CA GLN A 61 -1.35 -0.27 3.71
C GLN A 61 -1.07 0.23 2.30
N LEU A 62 -0.30 1.32 2.15
CA LEU A 62 0.05 1.86 0.84
C LEU A 62 0.96 0.89 0.06
N ALA A 63 1.94 0.27 0.73
CA ALA A 63 2.80 -0.73 0.12
C ALA A 63 2.01 -1.96 -0.35
N GLU A 64 1.05 -2.45 0.44
CA GLU A 64 0.20 -3.58 0.06
C GLU A 64 -0.75 -3.20 -1.09
N LEU A 65 -1.31 -1.99 -1.08
CA LEU A 65 -2.13 -1.49 -2.18
C LEU A 65 -1.35 -1.48 -3.51
N ASP A 66 -0.12 -0.98 -3.49
CA ASP A 66 0.71 -0.84 -4.69
C ASP A 66 1.18 -2.21 -5.19
N LYS A 67 1.61 -3.09 -4.28
CA LYS A 67 1.91 -4.49 -4.62
C LYS A 67 0.72 -5.21 -5.23
N ARG A 68 -0.48 -5.02 -4.68
CA ARG A 68 -1.69 -5.63 -5.20
C ARG A 68 -2.07 -5.06 -6.56
N ARG A 69 -1.87 -3.76 -6.76
CA ARG A 69 -2.10 -3.07 -8.03
C ARG A 69 -1.22 -3.65 -9.13
N GLU A 70 0.07 -3.84 -8.85
CA GLU A 70 1.01 -4.49 -9.79
C GLU A 70 0.55 -5.90 -10.15
N ALA A 71 0.20 -6.72 -9.15
CA ALA A 71 -0.27 -8.09 -9.38
C ALA A 71 -1.55 -8.13 -10.24
N ILE A 72 -2.47 -7.18 -10.07
CA ILE A 72 -3.68 -7.05 -10.90
C ILE A 72 -3.33 -6.65 -12.32
N LEU A 73 -2.47 -5.65 -12.50
CA LEU A 73 -2.02 -5.23 -13.84
C LEU A 73 -1.37 -6.38 -14.60
N GLU A 74 -0.47 -7.13 -13.95
CA GLU A 74 0.14 -8.32 -14.55
C GLU A 74 -0.89 -9.39 -14.90
N SER A 75 -1.87 -9.64 -14.04
CA SER A 75 -2.93 -10.62 -14.29
C SER A 75 -3.78 -10.22 -15.50
N LEU A 76 -4.14 -8.93 -15.60
CA LEU A 76 -4.89 -8.39 -16.72
C LEU A 76 -4.10 -8.47 -18.03
N GLU A 77 -2.79 -8.18 -17.99
CA GLU A 77 -1.91 -8.27 -19.14
C GLU A 77 -1.77 -9.72 -19.62
N LYS A 78 -1.52 -10.65 -18.71
CA LYS A 78 -1.41 -12.10 -19.01
C LYS A 78 -2.69 -12.68 -19.61
N GLN A 79 -3.86 -12.14 -19.26
CA GLN A 79 -5.15 -12.55 -19.80
C GLN A 79 -5.56 -11.77 -21.07
N GLY A 80 -4.78 -10.78 -21.50
CA GLY A 80 -5.10 -9.95 -22.67
C GLY A 80 -6.22 -8.93 -22.43
N HIS A 81 -6.55 -8.64 -21.17
CA HIS A 81 -7.62 -7.69 -20.79
C HIS A 81 -7.09 -6.28 -20.47
N LEU A 82 -5.77 -6.07 -20.45
CA LEU A 82 -5.18 -4.78 -20.09
C LEU A 82 -5.34 -3.74 -21.21
N THR A 83 -6.41 -2.96 -21.15
CA THR A 83 -6.60 -1.75 -21.98
C THR A 83 -5.98 -0.53 -21.30
N ALA A 84 -5.73 0.55 -22.08
CA ALA A 84 -5.24 1.81 -21.52
C ALA A 84 -6.19 2.38 -20.45
N GLU A 85 -7.50 2.37 -20.72
CA GLU A 85 -8.52 2.83 -19.77
C GLU A 85 -8.54 1.99 -18.48
N LEU A 86 -8.41 0.67 -18.59
CA LEU A 86 -8.41 -0.21 -17.42
C LEU A 86 -7.12 -0.04 -16.61
N LYS A 87 -5.97 0.12 -17.29
CA LYS A 87 -4.69 0.44 -16.65
C LYS A 87 -4.79 1.73 -15.84
N ASP A 88 -5.41 2.76 -16.39
CA ASP A 88 -5.58 4.05 -15.71
C ASP A 88 -6.54 3.94 -14.52
N LYS A 89 -7.65 3.20 -14.66
CA LYS A 89 -8.56 2.91 -13.53
C LYS A 89 -7.86 2.18 -12.38
N VAL A 90 -7.08 1.14 -12.70
CA VAL A 90 -6.31 0.38 -11.70
C VAL A 90 -5.24 1.25 -11.02
N LYS A 91 -4.58 2.14 -11.78
CA LYS A 91 -3.62 3.11 -11.24
C LYS A 91 -4.25 4.19 -10.36
N ALA A 92 -5.46 4.62 -10.69
CA ALA A 92 -6.21 5.61 -9.93
C ALA A 92 -6.89 5.06 -8.67
N ALA A 93 -6.93 3.74 -8.48
CA ALA A 93 -7.56 3.12 -7.32
C ALA A 93 -6.85 3.51 -6.01
N GLU A 94 -7.56 4.24 -5.15
CA GLU A 94 -7.04 4.77 -3.88
C GLU A 94 -7.16 3.79 -2.70
N THR A 95 -8.00 2.77 -2.83
CA THR A 95 -8.27 1.80 -1.77
C THR A 95 -8.24 0.38 -2.29
N MET A 96 -7.96 -0.57 -1.40
CA MET A 96 -7.96 -1.99 -1.72
C MET A 96 -9.33 -2.45 -2.24
N VAL A 97 -10.42 -1.92 -1.68
CA VAL A 97 -11.79 -2.26 -2.09
C VAL A 97 -12.03 -1.86 -3.54
N VAL A 98 -11.75 -0.59 -3.89
CA VAL A 98 -11.91 -0.09 -5.26
C VAL A 98 -11.04 -0.88 -6.24
N LEU A 99 -9.82 -1.22 -5.83
CA LEU A 99 -8.90 -2.01 -6.64
C LEU A 99 -9.44 -3.44 -6.91
N GLU A 100 -9.99 -4.11 -5.90
CA GLU A 100 -10.62 -5.43 -6.06
C GLU A 100 -11.89 -5.37 -6.88
N ASP A 101 -12.72 -4.33 -6.71
CA ASP A 101 -13.95 -4.16 -7.48
C ASP A 101 -13.66 -4.00 -8.98
N ILE A 102 -12.60 -3.26 -9.34
CA ILE A 102 -12.13 -3.14 -10.73
C ILE A 102 -11.67 -4.50 -11.27
N TYR A 103 -10.99 -5.30 -10.45
CA TYR A 103 -10.45 -6.59 -10.87
C TYR A 103 -11.48 -7.73 -10.88
N LEU A 104 -12.57 -7.61 -10.11
CA LEU A 104 -13.57 -8.66 -9.91
C LEU A 104 -14.08 -9.31 -11.21
N PRO A 105 -14.40 -8.57 -12.29
CA PRO A 105 -14.88 -9.17 -13.55
C PRO A 105 -13.82 -10.02 -14.28
N PHE A 106 -12.54 -9.77 -14.02
CA PHE A 106 -11.39 -10.38 -14.69
C PHE A 106 -10.67 -11.42 -13.82
N ARG A 107 -11.17 -11.64 -12.61
CA ARG A 107 -10.58 -12.61 -11.69
C ARG A 107 -10.74 -14.01 -12.29
N PRO A 108 -9.64 -14.76 -12.52
CA PRO A 108 -9.73 -16.09 -13.07
C PRO A 108 -10.60 -16.96 -12.17
N LYS A 109 -11.61 -17.60 -12.77
CA LYS A 109 -12.47 -18.53 -12.04
C LYS A 109 -11.59 -19.66 -11.51
N ARG A 110 -11.68 -19.95 -10.21
CA ARG A 110 -11.03 -21.14 -9.62
C ARG A 110 -11.52 -22.37 -10.40
N ARG A 111 -10.64 -23.02 -11.16
CA ARG A 111 -10.88 -24.37 -11.68
C ARG A 111 -10.98 -25.28 -10.46
N THR A 112 -12.20 -25.62 -10.05
CA THR A 112 -12.42 -26.69 -9.07
C THR A 112 -12.33 -28.03 -9.80
N ARG A 113 -12.09 -29.13 -9.08
CA ARG A 113 -12.03 -30.49 -9.67
C ARG A 113 -13.23 -30.84 -10.57
N ALA A 114 -14.39 -30.20 -10.38
CA ALA A 114 -15.58 -30.37 -11.21
C ALA A 114 -15.43 -29.81 -12.65
N THR A 115 -14.57 -28.82 -12.88
CA THR A 115 -14.34 -28.25 -14.23
C THR A 115 -13.35 -29.04 -15.09
N MET A 116 -12.62 -30.02 -14.53
CA MET A 116 -11.65 -30.83 -15.28
C MET A 116 -12.27 -32.07 -15.97
N ALA A 117 -13.56 -32.35 -15.79
CA ALA A 117 -14.21 -33.56 -16.30
C ALA A 117 -14.94 -33.38 -17.64
N LYS A 118 -14.56 -32.38 -18.46
CA LYS A 118 -15.27 -32.06 -19.71
C LYS A 118 -14.38 -31.74 -20.92
N GLU A 119 -13.12 -32.16 -20.90
CA GLU A 119 -12.27 -32.24 -22.10
C GLU A 119 -11.97 -33.70 -22.43
#